data_AF-A0A3B8IGD0-F1
#
_entry.id   AF-A0A3B8IGD0-F1
#
_cell.length_a   1.000
_cell.length_b   1.000
_cell.length_c   1.000
_cell.angle_alpha   90.00
_cell.angle_beta   90.00
_cell.angle_gamma   90.00
#
_symmetry.space_group_name_H-M   'P 1'
#
loop_
_entity.id
_entity.type
_entity.pdbx_description
1 polymer ?
#
loop_
_entity_poly.entity_id
_entity_poly.type
_entity_poly.pdbx_seq_one_letter_code
_entity_poly.pdbx_strand_id
1 'polypeptide(L)'
;MGLGIGEARDISSFDLVAEMGVGWNLGNSFDVTARDKTLWGNPAPSFAMVTAVKAMGFGTIRIPITWGFHQQENAPYTIEPGYLQEIETVVEHAFRNQMHVIINVHHDNDWVVPTAEAAEEAQARLASLWTQVANHFIEYNDSLIFETLNEPRLEGIPEEWSGGTAEGRGFINDFHKAAVDAIRATGGNNELRHIMITTWAASTVGAAMDDLVLPNDD
;
A
#
# COMPACT_ATOMS: atom_id res chain seq x y z
N MET A 1 -2.68 13.84 -20.26
CA MET A 1 -1.39 13.16 -20.00
C MET A 1 -1.68 11.68 -19.83
N GLY A 2 -0.75 10.78 -20.17
CA GLY A 2 -0.97 9.34 -20.03
C GLY A 2 -0.85 8.89 -18.57
N LEU A 3 -1.56 7.84 -18.16
CA LEU A 3 -1.33 7.16 -16.88
C LEU A 3 -0.17 6.15 -17.02
N GLY A 4 0.53 5.87 -15.93
CA GLY A 4 1.68 4.97 -15.88
C GLY A 4 3.03 5.69 -15.95
N ILE A 5 3.96 5.21 -16.78
CA ILE A 5 5.31 5.76 -16.89
C ILE A 5 5.28 7.19 -17.45
N GLY A 6 5.98 8.10 -16.81
CA GLY A 6 6.10 9.50 -17.19
C GLY A 6 6.42 10.40 -16.00
N GLU A 7 6.43 11.72 -16.22
CA GLU A 7 6.62 12.68 -15.13
C GLU A 7 5.37 12.79 -14.25
N ALA A 8 5.58 12.75 -12.92
CA ALA A 8 4.54 13.05 -11.95
C ALA A 8 4.10 14.51 -12.04
N ARG A 9 2.79 14.74 -12.05
CA ARG A 9 2.22 16.09 -11.97
C ARG A 9 2.27 16.58 -10.53
N ASP A 10 2.55 17.87 -10.37
CA ASP A 10 2.29 18.60 -9.13
C ASP A 10 0.78 18.94 -9.05
N ILE A 11 -0.04 17.94 -8.75
CA ILE A 11 -1.49 18.02 -8.62
C ILE A 11 -1.88 17.86 -7.15
N SER A 12 -2.97 18.49 -6.70
CA SER A 12 -3.43 18.30 -5.32
C SER A 12 -4.02 16.90 -5.12
N SER A 13 -3.88 16.34 -3.91
CA SER A 13 -4.52 15.06 -3.57
C SER A 13 -6.05 15.09 -3.75
N PHE A 14 -6.69 16.25 -3.56
CA PHE A 14 -8.12 16.42 -3.81
C PHE A 14 -8.49 16.28 -5.28
N ASP A 15 -7.70 16.89 -6.17
CA ASP A 15 -7.94 16.81 -7.61
C ASP A 15 -7.64 15.40 -8.15
N LEU A 16 -6.57 14.75 -7.66
CA LEU A 16 -6.27 13.36 -8.02
C LEU A 16 -7.44 12.43 -7.61
N VAL A 17 -7.93 12.55 -6.37
CA VAL A 17 -9.09 11.76 -5.89
C VAL A 17 -10.33 12.00 -6.75
N ALA A 18 -10.54 13.22 -7.26
CA ALA A 18 -11.63 13.50 -8.19
C ALA A 18 -11.42 12.81 -9.56
N GLU A 19 -10.19 12.70 -10.06
CA GLU A 19 -9.84 11.97 -11.29
C GLU A 19 -9.98 10.44 -11.15
N MET A 20 -9.77 9.90 -9.95
CA MET A 20 -9.80 8.46 -9.66
C MET A 20 -11.18 7.82 -9.89
N GLY A 21 -12.26 8.56 -9.67
CA GLY A 21 -13.63 8.06 -9.82
C GLY A 21 -13.93 6.86 -8.91
N VAL A 22 -14.73 5.91 -9.40
CA VAL A 22 -15.09 4.70 -8.62
C VAL A 22 -13.95 3.67 -8.69
N GLY A 23 -13.54 3.16 -7.53
CA GLY A 23 -12.50 2.15 -7.39
C GLY A 23 -13.02 0.72 -7.23
N TRP A 24 -12.20 -0.25 -7.62
CA TRP A 24 -12.42 -1.68 -7.40
C TRP A 24 -11.18 -2.32 -6.75
N ASN A 25 -11.36 -3.25 -5.79
CA ASN A 25 -10.25 -3.95 -5.15
C ASN A 25 -10.02 -5.33 -5.81
N LEU A 26 -8.78 -5.62 -6.19
CA LEU A 26 -8.32 -6.96 -6.57
C LEU A 26 -8.06 -7.81 -5.32
N GLY A 27 -9.09 -8.01 -4.51
CA GLY A 27 -8.99 -8.72 -3.23
C GLY A 27 -8.79 -10.22 -3.39
N ASN A 28 -8.31 -10.84 -2.32
CA ASN A 28 -8.04 -12.28 -2.20
C ASN A 28 -7.22 -12.81 -3.39
N SER A 29 -6.16 -12.08 -3.75
CA SER A 29 -5.28 -12.29 -4.89
C SER A 29 -3.81 -12.17 -4.49
N PHE A 30 -3.23 -10.95 -4.48
CA PHE A 30 -1.85 -10.74 -4.03
C PHE A 30 -1.75 -10.60 -2.50
N ASP A 31 -2.88 -10.35 -1.86
CA ASP A 31 -3.07 -10.20 -0.42
C ASP A 31 -3.20 -11.52 0.33
N VAL A 32 -3.30 -12.66 -0.36
CA VAL A 32 -3.37 -13.96 0.33
C VAL A 32 -2.15 -14.16 1.24
N THR A 33 -2.37 -14.77 2.40
CA THR A 33 -1.30 -15.09 3.36
C THR A 33 -0.57 -16.39 2.99
N ALA A 34 -0.12 -16.50 1.74
CA ALA A 34 0.62 -17.63 1.21
C ALA A 34 1.32 -17.28 -0.10
N ARG A 35 2.25 -18.14 -0.54
CA ARG A 35 2.86 -18.03 -1.88
C ARG A 35 1.89 -18.39 -3.02
N ASP A 36 0.90 -19.23 -2.74
CA ASP A 36 -0.13 -19.60 -3.70
C ASP A 36 -1.27 -18.58 -3.68
N LYS A 37 -1.27 -17.68 -4.68
CA LYS A 37 -2.30 -16.64 -4.88
C LYS A 37 -3.72 -17.18 -5.05
N THR A 38 -3.89 -18.48 -5.29
CA THR A 38 -5.21 -19.11 -5.47
C THR A 38 -5.76 -19.74 -4.19
N LEU A 39 -5.01 -19.69 -3.08
CA LEU A 39 -5.36 -20.34 -1.81
C LEU A 39 -6.74 -19.93 -1.28
N TRP A 40 -7.15 -18.68 -1.51
CA TRP A 40 -8.45 -18.16 -1.07
C TRP A 40 -9.56 -18.31 -2.13
N GLY A 41 -9.35 -19.14 -3.15
CA GLY A 41 -10.38 -19.60 -4.09
C GLY A 41 -10.54 -18.76 -5.36
N ASN A 42 -9.84 -17.63 -5.48
CA ASN A 42 -9.81 -16.86 -6.72
C ASN A 42 -8.86 -17.47 -7.75
N PRO A 43 -9.14 -17.30 -9.06
CA PRO A 43 -8.14 -17.54 -10.08
C PRO A 43 -6.98 -16.53 -9.93
N ALA A 44 -5.81 -16.86 -10.50
CA ALA A 44 -4.72 -15.90 -10.58
C ALA A 44 -5.16 -14.60 -11.28
N PRO A 45 -4.69 -13.43 -10.82
CA PRO A 45 -4.93 -12.15 -11.48
C PRO A 45 -4.69 -12.22 -12.99
N SER A 46 -5.64 -11.69 -13.76
CA SER A 46 -5.56 -11.75 -15.22
C SER A 46 -5.89 -10.42 -15.87
N PHE A 47 -5.29 -10.20 -17.04
CA PHE A 47 -5.56 -9.03 -17.87
C PHE A 47 -7.03 -8.92 -18.28
N ALA A 48 -7.67 -10.05 -18.56
CA ALA A 48 -9.09 -10.10 -18.90
C ALA A 48 -9.96 -9.55 -17.76
N MET A 49 -9.62 -9.85 -16.50
CA MET A 49 -10.34 -9.35 -15.33
C MET A 49 -10.26 -7.83 -15.23
N VAL A 50 -9.06 -7.24 -15.30
CA VAL A 50 -8.87 -5.77 -15.23
C VAL A 50 -9.58 -5.06 -16.37
N THR A 51 -9.52 -5.60 -17.60
CA THR A 51 -10.25 -5.04 -18.75
C THR A 51 -11.77 -5.11 -18.56
N ALA A 52 -12.28 -6.22 -18.00
CA ALA A 52 -13.70 -6.32 -17.66
C ALA A 52 -14.10 -5.31 -16.57
N VAL A 53 -13.27 -5.11 -15.55
CA VAL A 53 -13.48 -4.09 -14.51
C VAL A 53 -13.53 -2.69 -15.13
N LYS A 54 -12.59 -2.33 -16.00
CA LYS A 54 -12.65 -1.05 -16.74
C LYS A 54 -13.95 -0.91 -17.55
N ALA A 55 -14.36 -1.96 -18.26
CA ALA A 55 -15.58 -1.96 -19.06
C ALA A 55 -16.86 -1.76 -18.23
N MET A 56 -16.84 -2.10 -16.93
CA MET A 56 -17.93 -1.80 -15.99
C MET A 56 -17.95 -0.34 -15.49
N GLY A 57 -16.95 0.47 -15.85
CA GLY A 57 -16.90 1.91 -15.54
C GLY A 57 -15.98 2.30 -14.39
N PHE A 58 -15.21 1.36 -13.81
CA PHE A 58 -14.26 1.68 -12.75
C PHE A 58 -13.06 2.47 -13.29
N GLY A 59 -12.70 3.54 -12.58
CA GLY A 59 -11.59 4.44 -12.90
C GLY A 59 -10.31 4.14 -12.12
N THR A 60 -10.42 3.36 -11.05
CA THR A 60 -9.30 3.02 -10.16
C THR A 60 -9.32 1.53 -9.80
N ILE A 61 -8.14 0.94 -9.68
CA ILE A 61 -7.95 -0.39 -9.10
C ILE A 61 -7.04 -0.29 -7.89
N ARG A 62 -7.45 -0.88 -6.77
CA ARG A 62 -6.59 -1.12 -5.61
C ARG A 62 -6.12 -2.56 -5.64
N ILE A 63 -4.82 -2.77 -5.59
CA ILE A 63 -4.15 -4.06 -5.60
C ILE A 63 -3.60 -4.27 -4.18
N PRO A 64 -4.35 -4.96 -3.31
CA PRO A 64 -3.86 -5.30 -1.98
C PRO A 64 -2.78 -6.38 -2.05
N ILE A 65 -1.65 -6.20 -1.34
CA ILE A 65 -0.46 -7.06 -1.47
C ILE A 65 0.08 -7.47 -0.10
N THR A 66 0.32 -8.76 0.09
CA THR A 66 0.98 -9.31 1.29
C THR A 66 2.40 -9.73 0.92
N TRP A 67 3.39 -9.11 1.56
CA TRP A 67 4.79 -9.17 1.13
C TRP A 67 5.60 -10.24 1.86
N GLY A 68 5.22 -10.58 3.09
CA GLY A 68 6.02 -11.41 4.00
C GLY A 68 6.38 -12.79 3.46
N PHE A 69 5.56 -13.36 2.56
CA PHE A 69 5.82 -14.65 1.92
C PHE A 69 6.80 -14.60 0.73
N HIS A 70 7.14 -13.38 0.29
CA HIS A 70 8.02 -13.08 -0.85
C HIS A 70 9.17 -12.14 -0.46
N GLN A 71 9.51 -12.11 0.83
CA GLN A 71 10.62 -11.36 1.38
C GLN A 71 11.56 -12.28 2.15
N GLN A 72 12.84 -11.88 2.21
CA GLN A 72 13.75 -12.46 3.20
C GLN A 72 13.24 -12.15 4.62
N GLU A 73 13.31 -13.14 5.50
CA GLU A 73 12.88 -13.01 6.90
C GLU A 73 13.76 -12.04 7.69
N ASN A 74 15.03 -11.89 7.31
CA ASN A 74 16.00 -11.01 7.98
C ASN A 74 16.41 -9.85 7.08
N ALA A 75 16.94 -8.78 7.69
CA ALA A 75 17.52 -7.66 6.98
C ALA A 75 18.53 -8.14 5.89
N PRO A 76 18.49 -7.57 4.68
CA PRO A 76 17.78 -6.35 4.30
C PRO A 76 16.32 -6.57 3.89
N TYR A 77 15.69 -7.71 4.19
CA TYR A 77 14.29 -8.01 3.84
C TYR A 77 14.03 -7.90 2.33
N THR A 78 14.97 -8.41 1.53
CA THR A 78 14.92 -8.32 0.06
C THR A 78 13.63 -8.95 -0.45
N ILE A 79 12.86 -8.21 -1.26
CA ILE A 79 11.70 -8.73 -1.97
C ILE A 79 12.18 -9.57 -3.16
N GLU A 80 11.56 -10.72 -3.37
CA GLU A 80 11.82 -11.55 -4.54
C GLU A 80 11.57 -10.77 -5.84
N PRO A 81 12.57 -10.62 -6.73
CA PRO A 81 12.40 -9.83 -7.96
C PRO A 81 11.25 -10.32 -8.86
N GLY A 82 11.01 -11.64 -8.89
CA GLY A 82 9.90 -12.21 -9.64
C GLY A 82 8.53 -11.78 -9.12
N TYR A 83 8.38 -11.61 -7.80
CA TYR A 83 7.12 -11.17 -7.21
C TYR A 83 6.83 -9.69 -7.51
N LEU A 84 7.85 -8.82 -7.45
CA LEU A 84 7.73 -7.42 -7.89
C LEU A 84 7.33 -7.33 -9.37
N GLN A 85 7.97 -8.13 -10.24
CA GLN A 85 7.63 -8.14 -11.67
C GLN A 85 6.20 -8.60 -11.94
N GLU A 86 5.68 -9.57 -11.18
CA GLU A 86 4.29 -10.02 -11.27
C GLU A 86 3.31 -8.91 -10.89
N ILE A 87 3.59 -8.16 -9.82
CA ILE A 87 2.79 -7.01 -9.41
C ILE A 87 2.83 -5.92 -10.49
N GLU A 88 4.03 -5.56 -10.95
CA GLU A 88 4.24 -4.57 -12.00
C GLU A 88 3.44 -4.92 -13.26
N THR A 89 3.42 -6.19 -13.65
CA THR A 89 2.66 -6.66 -14.81
C THR A 89 1.16 -6.33 -14.71
N VAL A 90 0.57 -6.42 -13.51
CA VAL A 90 -0.85 -6.08 -13.28
C VAL A 90 -1.05 -4.56 -13.20
N VAL A 91 -0.12 -3.85 -12.55
CA VAL A 91 -0.08 -2.38 -12.49
C VAL A 91 -0.03 -1.77 -13.89
N GLU A 92 0.88 -2.21 -14.75
CA GLU A 92 0.99 -1.77 -16.15
C GLU A 92 -0.31 -2.02 -16.92
N HIS A 93 -0.94 -3.17 -16.70
CA HIS A 93 -2.16 -3.50 -17.40
C HIS A 93 -3.34 -2.61 -16.97
N ALA A 94 -3.41 -2.21 -15.70
CA ALA A 94 -4.35 -1.20 -15.25
C ALA A 94 -4.12 0.15 -15.94
N PHE A 95 -2.86 0.58 -16.09
CA PHE A 95 -2.52 1.81 -16.82
C PHE A 95 -2.87 1.73 -18.31
N ARG A 96 -2.64 0.59 -18.97
CA ARG A 96 -3.11 0.34 -20.35
C ARG A 96 -4.64 0.47 -20.48
N ASN A 97 -5.39 0.19 -19.42
CA ASN A 97 -6.84 0.37 -19.34
C ASN A 97 -7.25 1.76 -18.80
N GLN A 98 -6.33 2.72 -18.72
CA GLN A 98 -6.59 4.07 -18.22
C GLN A 98 -7.24 4.06 -16.83
N MET A 99 -6.64 3.32 -15.91
CA MET A 99 -7.05 3.29 -14.50
C MET A 99 -5.93 3.82 -13.61
N HIS A 100 -6.30 4.54 -12.55
CA HIS A 100 -5.38 4.80 -11.43
C HIS A 100 -5.14 3.52 -10.65
N VAL A 101 -3.99 3.40 -10.00
CA VAL A 101 -3.59 2.21 -9.26
C VAL A 101 -3.19 2.57 -7.85
N ILE A 102 -3.67 1.82 -6.87
CA ILE A 102 -3.21 1.87 -5.48
C ILE A 102 -2.56 0.53 -5.15
N ILE A 103 -1.34 0.52 -4.62
CA ILE A 103 -0.69 -0.67 -4.06
C ILE A 103 -0.37 -0.46 -2.58
N ASN A 104 -0.33 -1.53 -1.77
CA ASN A 104 -0.16 -1.40 -0.33
C ASN A 104 0.62 -2.52 0.34
N VAL A 105 0.72 -2.44 1.67
CA VAL A 105 1.01 -3.55 2.58
C VAL A 105 -0.31 -4.02 3.21
N HIS A 106 -0.70 -5.28 3.02
CA HIS A 106 -2.07 -5.76 3.32
C HIS A 106 -2.22 -6.66 4.55
N HIS A 107 -1.80 -7.94 4.47
CA HIS A 107 -1.92 -8.92 5.55
C HIS A 107 -0.55 -9.33 6.09
N ASP A 108 0.26 -8.33 6.43
CA ASP A 108 1.60 -8.47 6.98
C ASP A 108 1.61 -8.29 8.52
N ASN A 109 0.46 -8.53 9.16
CA ASN A 109 0.20 -8.30 10.58
C ASN A 109 1.11 -9.12 11.51
N ASP A 110 1.71 -10.20 11.01
CA ASP A 110 2.67 -11.02 11.75
C ASP A 110 3.97 -10.28 12.07
N TRP A 111 4.34 -9.28 11.26
CA TRP A 111 5.57 -8.48 11.46
C TRP A 111 5.31 -6.97 11.54
N VAL A 112 4.12 -6.49 11.15
CA VAL A 112 3.67 -5.11 11.41
C VAL A 112 2.84 -5.08 12.71
N VAL A 113 3.52 -5.25 13.84
CA VAL A 113 2.88 -5.34 15.15
C VAL A 113 3.07 -4.03 15.93
N PRO A 114 2.01 -3.27 16.27
CA PRO A 114 2.13 -1.95 16.92
C PRO A 114 2.32 -2.08 18.43
N THR A 115 3.47 -2.60 18.84
CA THR A 115 3.89 -2.73 20.26
C THR A 115 5.33 -2.28 20.43
N ALA A 116 5.71 -1.90 21.66
CA ALA A 116 7.06 -1.45 21.97
C ALA A 116 8.15 -2.51 21.65
N GLU A 117 7.81 -3.80 21.75
CA GLU A 117 8.73 -4.90 21.47
C GLU A 117 9.02 -5.06 19.97
N ALA A 118 8.00 -4.90 19.13
CA ALA A 118 8.10 -5.16 17.69
C ALA A 118 8.31 -3.90 16.84
N ALA A 119 8.07 -2.71 17.40
CA ALA A 119 8.01 -1.47 16.63
C ALA A 119 9.32 -1.13 15.90
N GLU A 120 10.49 -1.34 16.52
CA GLU A 120 11.78 -1.04 15.88
C GLU A 120 12.01 -1.91 14.64
N GLU A 121 11.74 -3.22 14.75
CA GLU A 121 11.88 -4.14 13.62
C GLU A 121 10.85 -3.84 12.53
N ALA A 122 9.59 -3.60 12.89
CA ALA A 122 8.52 -3.25 11.97
C ALA A 122 8.87 -1.97 11.17
N GLN A 123 9.38 -0.93 11.82
CA GLN A 123 9.82 0.31 11.16
C GLN A 123 10.97 0.05 10.19
N ALA A 124 12.01 -0.68 10.61
CA ALA A 124 13.15 -1.00 9.76
C ALA A 124 12.74 -1.83 8.53
N ARG A 125 11.85 -2.80 8.72
CA ARG A 125 11.33 -3.65 7.65
C ARG A 125 10.41 -2.89 6.70
N LEU A 126 9.52 -2.03 7.21
CA LEU A 126 8.69 -1.14 6.39
C LEU A 126 9.55 -0.17 5.55
N ALA A 127 10.56 0.45 6.16
CA ALA A 127 11.47 1.34 5.44
C ALA A 127 12.20 0.62 4.31
N SER A 128 12.69 -0.61 4.55
CA SER A 128 13.32 -1.42 3.51
C SER A 128 12.34 -1.82 2.39
N LEU A 129 11.14 -2.29 2.76
CA LEU A 129 10.08 -2.66 1.81
C LEU A 129 9.75 -1.47 0.91
N TRP A 130 9.42 -0.33 1.50
CA TRP A 130 9.00 0.86 0.76
C TRP A 130 10.13 1.48 -0.05
N THR A 131 11.40 1.38 0.40
CA THR A 131 12.55 1.77 -0.42
C THR A 131 12.64 0.91 -1.69
N GLN A 132 12.49 -0.42 -1.56
CA GLN A 132 12.56 -1.34 -2.69
C GLN A 132 11.39 -1.11 -3.68
N VAL A 133 10.16 -0.98 -3.16
CA VAL A 133 8.97 -0.71 -3.97
C VAL A 133 9.06 0.66 -4.66
N ALA A 134 9.44 1.71 -3.94
CA ALA A 134 9.54 3.06 -4.48
C ALA A 134 10.60 3.16 -5.60
N ASN A 135 11.75 2.49 -5.44
CA ASN A 135 12.76 2.40 -6.50
C ASN A 135 12.28 1.60 -7.71
N HIS A 136 11.56 0.48 -7.49
CA HIS A 136 11.04 -0.35 -8.58
C HIS A 136 10.05 0.43 -9.46
N PHE A 137 9.21 1.26 -8.84
CA PHE A 137 8.18 2.05 -9.53
C PHE A 137 8.55 3.52 -9.73
N ILE A 138 9.85 3.89 -9.67
CA ILE A 138 10.28 5.29 -9.68
C ILE A 138 9.87 6.06 -10.95
N GLU A 139 9.78 5.37 -12.09
CA GLU A 139 9.42 5.98 -13.39
C GLU A 139 7.91 6.20 -13.58
N TYR A 140 7.08 5.70 -12.66
CA TYR A 140 5.62 5.83 -12.74
C TYR A 140 5.15 7.16 -12.16
N ASN A 141 4.24 7.85 -12.84
CA ASN A 141 3.74 9.17 -12.45
C ASN A 141 2.71 9.10 -11.29
N ASP A 142 2.00 10.21 -11.05
CA ASP A 142 1.01 10.40 -9.97
C ASP A 142 -0.21 9.49 -10.06
N SER A 143 -0.38 8.74 -11.16
CA SER A 143 -1.44 7.73 -11.30
C SER A 143 -1.20 6.43 -10.53
N LEU A 144 0.02 6.23 -10.01
CA LEU A 144 0.34 5.16 -9.06
C LEU A 144 0.46 5.74 -7.64
N ILE A 145 -0.44 5.32 -6.77
CA ILE A 145 -0.52 5.72 -5.36
C ILE A 145 0.04 4.59 -4.49
N PHE A 146 0.83 4.96 -3.48
CA PHE A 146 1.30 4.03 -2.46
C PHE A 146 0.45 4.20 -1.20
N GLU A 147 -0.18 3.12 -0.74
CA GLU A 147 -0.87 3.08 0.55
C GLU A 147 0.02 2.35 1.56
N THR A 148 0.53 3.07 2.56
CA THR A 148 1.59 2.55 3.45
C THR A 148 1.21 1.26 4.18
N LEU A 149 -0.03 1.17 4.67
CA LEU A 149 -0.60 0.05 5.42
C LEU A 149 -2.12 -0.05 5.16
N ASN A 150 -2.67 -1.26 5.24
CA ASN A 150 -4.10 -1.52 5.10
C ASN A 150 -4.94 -1.25 6.36
N GLU A 151 -4.86 -2.15 7.35
CA GLU A 151 -5.64 -2.11 8.59
C GLU A 151 -4.72 -2.42 9.79
N PRO A 152 -3.69 -1.60 10.02
CA PRO A 152 -2.73 -1.84 11.09
C PRO A 152 -3.41 -1.78 12.44
N ARG A 153 -3.20 -2.81 13.25
CA ARG A 153 -3.84 -2.99 14.56
C ARG A 153 -3.07 -4.03 15.37
N LEU A 154 -3.38 -4.11 16.66
CA LEU A 154 -2.96 -5.22 17.51
C LEU A 154 -4.09 -6.26 17.54
N GLU A 155 -3.82 -7.46 17.06
CA GLU A 155 -4.82 -8.53 16.99
C GLU A 155 -5.06 -9.18 18.35
N GLY A 156 -6.31 -9.57 18.62
CA GLY A 156 -6.68 -10.35 19.80
C GLY A 156 -6.88 -9.54 21.09
N ILE A 157 -6.71 -8.21 21.06
CA ILE A 157 -7.06 -7.34 22.19
C ILE A 157 -8.55 -6.90 22.12
N PRO A 158 -9.17 -6.54 23.25
CA PRO A 158 -10.55 -6.05 23.26
C PRO A 158 -10.78 -4.83 22.35
N GLU A 159 -9.77 -3.97 22.21
CA GLU A 159 -9.84 -2.72 21.44
C GLU A 159 -9.51 -2.87 19.96
N GLU A 160 -9.24 -4.09 19.46
CA GLU A 160 -8.76 -4.37 18.11
C GLU A 160 -9.60 -3.63 17.04
N TRP A 161 -10.92 -3.63 17.18
CA TRP A 161 -11.86 -3.03 16.24
C TRP A 161 -12.60 -1.80 16.80
N SER A 162 -12.16 -1.26 17.94
CA SER A 162 -12.80 -0.12 18.61
C SER A 162 -11.85 1.07 18.81
N GLY A 163 -10.89 1.23 17.90
CA GLY A 163 -9.95 2.35 17.85
C GLY A 163 -8.62 2.11 18.54
N GLY A 164 -8.38 0.92 19.13
CA GLY A 164 -7.09 0.55 19.71
C GLY A 164 -6.71 1.33 20.96
N THR A 165 -5.47 1.13 21.38
CA THR A 165 -4.84 1.88 22.48
C THR A 165 -4.12 3.12 21.93
N ALA A 166 -3.97 4.15 22.76
CA ALA A 166 -3.21 5.36 22.37
C ALA A 166 -1.75 5.03 22.00
N GLU A 167 -1.13 4.10 22.74
CA GLU A 167 0.23 3.62 22.45
C GLU A 167 0.30 2.93 21.08
N GLY A 168 -0.64 2.02 20.78
CA GLY A 168 -0.68 1.32 19.50
C GLY A 168 -0.90 2.27 18.33
N ARG A 169 -1.75 3.30 18.50
CA ARG A 169 -1.91 4.37 17.50
C ARG A 169 -0.63 5.18 17.29
N GLY A 170 0.11 5.47 18.36
CA GLY A 170 1.43 6.09 18.30
C GLY A 170 2.40 5.29 17.41
N PHE A 171 2.49 3.97 17.62
CA PHE A 171 3.36 3.13 16.78
C PHE A 171 2.92 3.10 15.31
N ILE A 172 1.62 3.12 15.03
CA ILE A 172 1.12 3.20 13.64
C ILE A 172 1.55 4.52 12.97
N ASN A 173 1.52 5.64 13.69
CA ASN A 173 2.03 6.91 13.17
C ASN A 173 3.54 6.81 12.85
N ASP A 174 4.33 6.16 13.72
CA ASP A 174 5.75 5.92 13.47
C ASP A 174 5.97 5.00 12.25
N PHE A 175 5.12 3.99 12.06
CA PHE A 175 5.17 3.10 10.89
C PHE A 175 4.89 3.84 9.59
N HIS A 176 3.86 4.71 9.57
CA HIS A 176 3.57 5.57 8.44
C HIS A 176 4.72 6.52 8.15
N LYS A 177 5.29 7.13 9.17
CA LYS A 177 6.44 8.02 9.01
C LYS A 177 7.65 7.29 8.41
N ALA A 178 7.99 6.11 8.92
CA ALA A 178 9.10 5.31 8.39
C ALA A 178 8.89 4.95 6.91
N ALA A 179 7.67 4.60 6.52
CA ALA A 179 7.31 4.33 5.13
C ALA A 179 7.41 5.59 4.24
N VAL A 180 6.79 6.71 4.65
CA VAL A 180 6.80 7.97 3.89
C VAL A 180 8.22 8.49 3.71
N ASP A 181 9.02 8.54 4.78
CA ASP A 181 10.41 9.00 4.71
C ASP A 181 11.23 8.13 3.76
N ALA A 182 11.05 6.81 3.78
CA ALA A 182 11.71 5.88 2.88
C ALA A 182 11.32 6.09 1.41
N ILE A 183 10.03 6.32 1.13
CA ILE A 183 9.53 6.63 -0.23
C ILE A 183 10.14 7.93 -0.73
N ARG A 184 10.04 9.01 0.05
CA ARG A 184 10.54 10.34 -0.32
C ARG A 184 12.05 10.35 -0.52
N ALA A 185 12.80 9.58 0.27
CA ALA A 185 14.26 9.47 0.15
C ALA A 185 14.74 8.88 -1.20
N THR A 186 13.86 8.23 -1.97
CA THR A 186 14.21 7.71 -3.31
C THR A 186 14.23 8.78 -4.40
N GLY A 187 13.64 9.96 -4.18
CA GLY A 187 13.64 11.07 -5.12
C GLY A 187 12.83 10.82 -6.40
N GLY A 188 13.04 11.66 -7.42
CA GLY A 188 12.38 11.52 -8.73
C GLY A 188 10.87 11.73 -8.62
N ASN A 189 10.06 10.93 -9.32
CA ASN A 189 8.60 11.04 -9.21
C ASN A 189 8.08 10.77 -7.79
N ASN A 190 8.85 10.07 -6.95
CA ASN A 190 8.45 9.79 -5.57
C ASN A 190 8.49 11.04 -4.69
N GLU A 191 9.08 12.16 -5.12
CA GLU A 191 8.96 13.46 -4.45
C GLU A 191 7.53 14.02 -4.52
N LEU A 192 6.82 13.75 -5.63
CA LEU A 192 5.45 14.23 -5.87
C LEU A 192 4.40 13.11 -5.80
N ARG A 193 4.81 11.85 -5.62
CA ARG A 193 3.87 10.72 -5.58
C ARG A 193 2.91 10.88 -4.41
N HIS A 194 1.62 10.73 -4.66
CA HIS A 194 0.62 10.68 -3.60
C HIS A 194 0.77 9.42 -2.77
N ILE A 195 0.76 9.60 -1.45
CA ILE A 195 0.83 8.51 -0.48
C ILE A 195 -0.46 8.52 0.34
N MET A 196 -1.10 7.36 0.46
CA MET A 196 -2.26 7.14 1.30
C MET A 196 -1.81 6.50 2.62
N ILE A 197 -2.32 7.02 3.73
CA ILE A 197 -2.14 6.43 5.06
C ILE A 197 -3.50 6.14 5.68
N THR A 198 -3.50 5.36 6.76
CA THR A 198 -4.72 4.86 7.38
C THR A 198 -4.68 5.03 8.90
N THR A 199 -5.84 5.14 9.52
CA THR A 199 -5.96 5.08 10.99
C THR A 199 -5.78 3.66 11.50
N TRP A 200 -5.79 3.49 12.83
CA TRP A 200 -5.94 2.18 13.46
C TRP A 200 -7.07 1.38 12.81
N ALA A 201 -6.75 0.19 12.30
CA ALA A 201 -7.69 -0.71 11.62
C ALA A 201 -8.51 -0.05 10.50
N ALA A 202 -7.99 1.00 9.85
CA ALA A 202 -8.74 1.86 8.92
C ALA A 202 -10.07 2.39 9.49
N SER A 203 -10.13 2.54 10.81
CA SER A 203 -11.33 2.88 11.56
C SER A 203 -11.62 4.38 11.54
N THR A 204 -12.89 4.72 11.42
CA THR A 204 -13.38 6.10 11.58
C THR A 204 -13.79 6.43 13.02
N VAL A 205 -13.44 5.59 14.01
CA VAL A 205 -13.71 5.88 15.43
C VAL A 205 -12.95 7.13 15.84
N GLY A 206 -13.60 8.02 16.63
CA GLY A 206 -13.04 9.33 17.00
C GLY A 206 -11.60 9.26 17.52
N ALA A 207 -11.32 8.37 18.48
CA ALA A 207 -9.95 8.21 19.00
C ALA A 207 -8.91 7.80 17.94
N ALA A 208 -9.31 7.01 16.93
CA ALA A 208 -8.42 6.61 15.84
C ALA A 208 -8.16 7.75 14.85
N MET A 209 -9.18 8.58 14.60
CA MET A 209 -9.08 9.76 13.73
C MET A 209 -8.30 10.90 14.41
N ASP A 210 -8.57 11.16 15.69
CA ASP A 210 -8.00 12.28 16.45
C ASP A 210 -6.49 12.12 16.67
N ASP A 211 -6.01 10.87 16.78
CA ASP A 211 -4.59 10.56 17.00
C ASP A 211 -3.80 10.33 15.71
N LEU A 212 -4.43 10.35 14.53
CA LEU A 212 -3.71 10.20 13.26
C LEU A 212 -2.80 11.40 13.01
N VAL A 213 -1.52 11.15 12.73
CA VAL A 213 -0.55 12.17 12.35
C VAL A 213 -0.20 12.00 10.88
N LEU A 214 -0.41 13.05 10.07
CA LEU A 214 0.09 13.10 8.70
C LEU A 214 1.63 13.26 8.74
N PRO A 215 2.42 12.30 8.21
CA PRO A 215 3.87 12.46 8.17
C PRO A 215 4.26 13.64 7.27
N ASN A 216 5.18 14.48 7.75
CA ASN A 216 5.80 15.60 7.03
C ASN A 216 4.85 16.73 6.55
N ASP A 217 3.53 16.50 6.54
CA ASP A 217 2.48 17.44 6.11
C ASP A 217 2.70 17.98 4.67
N ASP A 218 3.30 17.13 3.81
CA ASP A 218 3.62 17.40 2.40
C ASP A 218 2.59 16.83 1.41
#